data_AF-A0A7C1ZAT7-F1
#
_entry.id   AF-A0A7C1ZAT7-F1
#
_cell.length_a   1.000
_cell.length_b   1.000
_cell.length_c   1.000
_cell.angle_alpha   90.00
_cell.angle_beta   90.00
_cell.angle_gamma   90.00
#
_symmetry.space_group_name_H-M   'P 1'
#
loop_
_entity.id
_entity.type
_entity.pdbx_description
1 polymer ?
#
loop_
_entity_poly.entity_id
_entity_poly.type
_entity_poly.pdbx_seq_one_letter_code
_entity_poly.pdbx_strand_id
1 'polypeptide(L)'
;MKIKSLAHLITLSIPLAFSASIQADQNLTDLTQGDPFFYTSDQYIKADSPQRELLGIGRPNKTHSQIPHLPVYFGYMNTNSTYRFVNIVEQVFTMIGEGKHGLWRVQENGTVREYLKAGAKGLAPGADLTAKASQNIIAENYSSFLPNESWSGYKYPDQKLNEAGKLNFIDLPITHQKYKGKYTKHQPVDLPSWYCTMSGNDYPYAQQSINFAFAQKASNQVGPLGQRAGLDIKENYRNVLRINPMEDARTWVNVANKQGDKINVKWEAVDTQQTNAEYYLVERPFFNKPYLFVMAVYDNKDNNDQHYIRPYGAYYDAIKNQGYDLKTTVTTQPRFHLEKGGEAKAVGLPVYGVHHPNRAIYGGGGACPLKGGDWGRYPDTSGGSGWPTQYEEVTPLCDSVLLDIKFTTNLDGRDWNDPNKYLANAGVGTKEVTYKVQPGTYGEFTDPYNTERGVKNEQSEYVPKELTISFPTVNEPVSYETPPNLDLTGMMIPSESTSCRPIIEASLKKGITK
;
A
#
# COMPACT_ATOMS: atom_id res chain seq x y z
N MET A 1 -33.92 39.14 69.93
CA MET A 1 -33.10 37.99 69.46
C MET A 1 -33.17 37.94 67.94
N LYS A 2 -32.03 38.20 67.28
CA LYS A 2 -31.66 38.02 65.85
C LYS A 2 -32.67 38.37 64.73
N ILE A 3 -32.34 39.46 64.04
CA ILE A 3 -32.83 39.91 62.72
C ILE A 3 -32.04 39.18 61.60
N LYS A 4 -32.71 38.73 60.54
CA LYS A 4 -32.17 38.47 59.18
C LYS A 4 -33.32 38.72 58.19
N SER A 5 -33.46 39.88 57.56
CA SER A 5 -32.74 40.40 56.37
C SER A 5 -32.59 39.36 55.25
N LEU A 6 -33.48 39.46 54.27
CA LEU A 6 -33.40 38.79 52.97
C LEU A 6 -33.06 39.88 51.94
N ALA A 7 -31.77 40.03 51.64
CA ALA A 7 -31.27 40.96 50.63
C ALA A 7 -30.83 40.20 49.37
N HIS A 8 -31.13 40.81 48.23
CA HIS A 8 -30.77 40.40 46.88
C HIS A 8 -29.28 40.07 46.71
N LEU A 9 -28.98 39.04 45.92
CA LEU A 9 -27.73 38.98 45.16
C LEU A 9 -28.00 38.38 43.78
N ILE A 10 -27.90 39.25 42.78
CA ILE A 10 -27.79 38.97 41.36
C ILE A 10 -26.39 38.37 41.15
N THR A 11 -26.30 37.07 40.85
CA THR A 11 -25.07 36.48 40.33
C THR A 11 -24.98 36.74 38.83
N LEU A 12 -24.13 37.71 38.46
CA LEU A 12 -23.59 37.83 37.11
C LEU A 12 -22.75 36.59 36.80
N SER A 13 -23.26 35.71 35.94
CA SER A 13 -22.46 34.66 35.31
C SER A 13 -21.61 35.29 34.21
N ILE A 14 -20.33 35.51 34.50
CA ILE A 14 -19.31 35.86 33.51
C ILE A 14 -19.17 34.67 32.55
N PRO A 15 -19.31 34.82 31.23
CA PRO A 15 -18.94 33.77 30.31
C PRO A 15 -17.42 33.63 30.38
N LEU A 16 -16.96 32.52 30.96
CA LEU A 16 -15.60 32.02 30.75
C LEU A 16 -15.45 31.78 29.25
N ALA A 17 -14.92 32.80 28.55
CA ALA A 17 -14.32 32.60 27.25
C ALA A 17 -13.19 31.59 27.46
N PHE A 18 -13.44 30.34 27.06
CA PHE A 18 -12.38 29.38 26.84
C PHE A 18 -11.48 29.99 25.78
N SER A 19 -10.37 30.58 26.23
CA SER A 19 -9.23 30.84 25.36
C SER A 19 -8.90 29.51 24.71
N ALA A 20 -9.06 29.45 23.38
CA ALA A 20 -8.52 28.38 22.57
C ALA A 20 -7.05 28.22 22.96
N SER A 21 -6.75 27.14 23.68
CA SER A 21 -5.38 26.73 23.87
C SER A 21 -4.81 26.53 22.47
N ILE A 22 -3.77 27.29 22.16
CA ILE A 22 -2.87 27.03 21.05
C ILE A 22 -2.41 25.59 21.25
N GLN A 23 -3.01 24.65 20.52
CA GLN A 23 -2.51 23.29 20.45
C GLN A 23 -1.08 23.42 19.94
N ALA A 24 -0.12 22.86 20.67
CA ALA A 24 1.19 22.57 20.11
C ALA A 24 0.95 21.87 18.76
N ASP A 25 1.56 22.39 17.68
CA ASP A 25 1.46 21.84 16.33
C ASP A 25 1.77 20.34 16.41
N GLN A 26 0.73 19.50 16.34
CA GLN A 26 0.92 18.06 16.30
C GLN A 26 1.64 17.74 14.99
N ASN A 27 2.80 17.09 15.06
CA ASN A 27 3.47 16.61 13.86
C ASN A 27 2.69 15.41 13.28
N LEU A 28 1.81 15.68 12.33
CA LEU A 28 0.96 14.64 11.72
C LEU A 28 1.71 13.75 10.72
N THR A 29 2.97 14.08 10.41
CA THR A 29 3.86 13.23 9.60
C THR A 29 4.58 12.17 10.43
N ASP A 30 4.54 12.31 11.77
CA ASP A 30 5.14 11.37 12.71
C ASP A 30 4.31 11.29 14.00
N LEU A 31 3.41 10.31 14.04
CA LEU A 31 2.56 10.05 15.20
C LEU A 31 3.30 9.33 16.34
N THR A 32 4.55 8.91 16.12
CA THR A 32 5.42 8.29 17.12
C THR A 32 6.35 9.31 17.78
N GLN A 33 6.32 10.57 17.32
CA GLN A 33 7.18 11.66 17.78
C GLN A 33 8.69 11.33 17.67
N GLY A 34 9.07 10.60 16.63
CA GLY A 34 10.44 10.17 16.36
C GLY A 34 10.88 8.91 17.11
N ASP A 35 9.99 8.31 17.91
CA ASP A 35 10.29 7.12 18.70
C ASP A 35 9.35 5.95 18.36
N PRO A 36 9.70 5.10 17.38
CA PRO A 36 8.91 3.92 17.04
C PRO A 36 8.90 2.84 18.14
N PHE A 37 9.64 3.03 19.23
CA PHE A 37 9.66 2.13 20.38
C PHE A 37 8.97 2.75 21.60
N PHE A 38 8.22 3.86 21.46
CA PHE A 38 7.67 4.70 22.53
C PHE A 38 7.08 3.95 23.74
N TYR A 39 6.57 2.72 23.55
CA TYR A 39 6.05 1.84 24.60
C TYR A 39 7.09 1.37 25.64
N THR A 40 8.38 1.69 25.44
CA THR A 40 9.46 1.51 26.43
C THR A 40 10.11 2.84 26.84
N SER A 41 9.57 3.98 26.40
CA SER A 41 10.21 5.30 26.59
C SER A 41 10.28 5.75 28.05
N ASP A 42 9.38 5.25 28.89
CA ASP A 42 9.33 5.48 30.34
C ASP A 42 10.14 4.45 31.15
N GLN A 43 10.80 3.50 30.47
CA GLN A 43 11.55 2.43 31.10
C GLN A 43 13.06 2.73 31.08
N TYR A 44 13.70 2.53 32.23
CA TYR A 44 15.14 2.68 32.37
C TYR A 44 15.69 1.67 33.37
N ILE A 45 16.50 0.72 32.89
CA ILE A 45 17.18 -0.27 33.71
C ILE A 45 18.41 0.38 34.35
N LYS A 46 18.37 0.53 35.67
CA LYS A 46 19.46 1.13 36.45
C LYS A 46 20.66 0.19 36.56
N ALA A 47 21.83 0.75 36.82
CA ALA A 47 23.05 -0.02 37.02
C ALA A 47 22.99 -0.97 38.22
N ASP A 48 22.18 -0.68 39.25
CA ASP A 48 22.00 -1.51 40.44
C ASP A 48 20.82 -2.50 40.33
N SER A 49 20.04 -2.43 39.26
CA SER A 49 18.90 -3.31 39.02
C SER A 49 19.37 -4.74 38.68
N PRO A 50 18.78 -5.79 39.30
CA PRO A 50 19.11 -7.18 38.96
C PRO A 50 18.72 -7.53 37.52
N GLN A 51 17.73 -6.83 36.93
CA GLN A 51 17.31 -7.03 35.54
C GLN A 51 18.40 -6.65 34.51
N ARG A 52 19.44 -5.89 34.89
CA ARG A 52 20.54 -5.49 34.01
C ARG A 52 21.26 -6.67 33.36
N GLU A 53 21.32 -7.82 34.04
CA GLU A 53 21.95 -9.04 33.50
C GLU A 53 21.22 -9.56 32.27
N LEU A 54 19.90 -9.32 32.19
CA LEU A 54 19.05 -9.81 31.11
C LEU A 54 18.81 -8.75 30.04
N LEU A 55 18.59 -7.50 30.45
CA LEU A 55 18.09 -6.43 29.58
C LEU A 55 19.15 -5.35 29.28
N GLY A 56 20.32 -5.40 29.92
CA GLY A 56 21.33 -4.33 29.85
C GLY A 56 20.98 -3.12 30.72
N ILE A 57 21.84 -2.10 30.70
CA ILE A 57 21.60 -0.81 31.38
C ILE A 57 21.00 0.18 30.37
N GLY A 58 20.03 0.98 30.82
CA GLY A 58 19.35 1.96 30.00
C GLY A 58 17.97 1.50 29.54
N ARG A 59 17.50 2.03 28.41
CA ARG A 59 16.20 1.66 27.85
C ARG A 59 16.26 0.21 27.33
N PRO A 60 15.34 -0.67 27.75
CA PRO A 60 15.33 -2.04 27.26
C PRO A 60 15.01 -2.09 25.76
N ASN A 61 15.76 -2.90 25.02
CA ASN A 61 15.59 -3.09 23.57
C ASN A 61 15.21 -4.54 23.19
N LYS A 62 14.92 -5.37 24.20
CA LYS A 62 14.55 -6.78 24.06
C LYS A 62 13.72 -7.23 25.25
N THR A 63 13.02 -8.34 25.07
CA THR A 63 12.23 -9.02 26.09
C THR A 63 13.11 -9.87 27.03
N HIS A 64 12.52 -10.39 28.10
CA HIS A 64 13.20 -11.34 29.00
C HIS A 64 13.71 -12.59 28.25
N SER A 65 12.97 -13.06 27.25
CA SER A 65 13.36 -14.17 26.37
C SER A 65 14.44 -13.79 25.35
N GLN A 66 15.10 -12.63 25.52
CA GLN A 66 16.14 -12.10 24.64
C GLN A 66 15.66 -11.80 23.21
N ILE A 67 14.35 -11.77 22.96
CA ILE A 67 13.78 -11.40 21.66
C ILE A 67 13.77 -9.88 21.53
N PRO A 68 14.34 -9.29 20.44
CA PRO A 68 14.35 -7.84 20.23
C PRO A 68 12.95 -7.23 20.23
N HIS A 69 12.85 -5.99 20.72
CA HIS A 69 11.67 -5.17 20.51
C HIS A 69 11.56 -4.78 19.03
N LEU A 70 10.33 -4.76 18.53
CA LEU A 70 10.03 -4.39 17.15
C LEU A 70 9.29 -3.04 17.11
N PRO A 71 9.47 -2.26 16.04
CA PRO A 71 8.96 -0.90 15.99
C PRO A 71 7.44 -0.84 15.77
N VAL A 72 6.85 0.30 16.11
CA VAL A 72 5.47 0.64 15.82
C VAL A 72 5.46 1.91 14.99
N TYR A 73 4.70 1.91 13.89
CA TYR A 73 4.46 3.08 13.05
C TYR A 73 2.97 3.26 12.79
N PHE A 74 2.55 4.52 12.73
CA PHE A 74 1.18 4.89 12.40
C PHE A 74 1.20 5.92 11.27
N GLY A 75 0.16 5.92 10.45
CA GLY A 75 0.00 6.89 9.39
C GLY A 75 -1.38 6.82 8.76
N TYR A 76 -1.64 7.74 7.84
CA TYR A 76 -2.86 7.73 7.06
C TYR A 76 -2.67 8.37 5.70
N MET A 77 -3.58 8.05 4.79
CA MET A 77 -3.71 8.69 3.49
C MET A 77 -5.11 9.30 3.39
N ASN A 78 -5.22 10.40 2.65
CA ASN A 78 -6.52 11.00 2.38
C ASN A 78 -6.64 11.49 0.93
N THR A 79 -7.85 11.44 0.41
CA THR A 79 -8.24 12.06 -0.86
C THR A 79 -9.72 12.41 -0.75
N ASN A 80 -10.09 13.65 -1.10
CA ASN A 80 -11.47 14.16 -0.99
C ASN A 80 -12.11 13.88 0.38
N SER A 81 -11.36 14.15 1.47
CA SER A 81 -11.78 13.92 2.86
C SER A 81 -12.16 12.49 3.23
N THR A 82 -11.82 11.50 2.39
CA THR A 82 -11.92 10.09 2.74
C THR A 82 -10.56 9.60 3.23
N TYR A 83 -10.51 8.97 4.40
CA TYR A 83 -9.29 8.61 5.11
C TYR A 83 -9.08 7.10 5.12
N ARG A 84 -7.83 6.68 4.94
CA ARG A 84 -7.40 5.29 5.06
C ARG A 84 -6.20 5.24 5.97
N PHE A 85 -6.30 4.50 7.06
CA PHE A 85 -5.31 4.40 8.11
C PHE A 85 -4.38 3.23 7.82
N VAL A 86 -3.08 3.46 7.98
CA VAL A 86 -2.05 2.43 7.87
C VAL A 86 -1.31 2.35 9.20
N ASN A 87 -1.21 1.14 9.72
CA ASN A 87 -0.53 0.89 10.98
C ASN A 87 0.41 -0.28 10.81
N ILE A 88 1.56 -0.18 11.46
CA ILE A 88 2.54 -1.25 11.56
C ILE A 88 2.79 -1.44 13.04
N VAL A 89 2.42 -2.61 13.53
CA VAL A 89 2.72 -3.02 14.90
C VAL A 89 3.67 -4.19 14.77
N GLU A 90 4.92 -3.97 15.18
CA GLU A 90 6.03 -4.89 15.01
C GLU A 90 6.35 -5.20 13.53
N GLN A 91 5.89 -6.34 13.02
CA GLN A 91 6.05 -6.79 11.63
C GLN A 91 4.70 -7.05 10.95
N VAL A 92 3.60 -6.55 11.51
CA VAL A 92 2.25 -6.71 10.94
C VAL A 92 1.78 -5.37 10.40
N PHE A 93 1.60 -5.29 9.09
CA PHE A 93 0.96 -4.16 8.42
C PHE A 93 -0.55 -4.34 8.42
N THR A 94 -1.29 -3.26 8.66
CA THR A 94 -2.73 -3.19 8.47
C THR A 94 -3.12 -1.91 7.73
N MET A 95 -4.12 -2.01 6.87
CA MET A 95 -4.73 -0.87 6.17
C MET A 95 -6.25 -0.94 6.31
N ILE A 96 -6.85 0.09 6.90
CA ILE A 96 -8.28 0.18 7.18
C ILE A 96 -8.84 1.48 6.62
N GLY A 97 -9.92 1.41 5.87
CA GLY A 97 -10.60 2.55 5.28
C GLY A 97 -12.09 2.26 5.06
N GLU A 98 -12.63 2.84 4.00
CA GLU A 98 -14.01 2.68 3.61
C GLU A 98 -14.31 1.29 3.03
N GLY A 99 -15.54 0.81 3.28
CA GLY A 99 -16.10 -0.33 2.56
C GLY A 99 -16.48 0.06 1.13
N LYS A 100 -16.47 -0.92 0.22
CA LYS A 100 -16.92 -0.74 -1.17
C LYS A 100 -16.23 0.42 -1.90
N HIS A 101 -14.91 0.53 -1.78
CA HIS A 101 -14.09 1.45 -2.54
C HIS A 101 -14.05 1.09 -4.03
N GLY A 102 -14.42 2.02 -4.91
CA GLY A 102 -14.48 1.78 -6.34
C GLY A 102 -13.13 1.75 -7.04
N LEU A 103 -12.99 0.79 -7.96
CA LEU A 103 -11.77 0.57 -8.74
C LEU A 103 -12.00 0.74 -10.23
N TRP A 104 -10.92 1.03 -10.93
CA TRP A 104 -10.89 1.24 -12.36
C TRP A 104 -10.11 0.15 -13.06
N ARG A 105 -10.71 -0.46 -14.06
CA ARG A 105 -9.97 -1.38 -14.93
C ARG A 105 -8.95 -0.62 -15.75
N VAL A 106 -7.71 -1.06 -15.65
CA VAL A 106 -6.60 -0.65 -16.50
C VAL A 106 -5.79 -1.85 -16.93
N GLN A 107 -4.96 -1.65 -17.94
CA GLN A 107 -4.07 -2.71 -18.40
C GLN A 107 -2.75 -2.12 -18.88
N GLU A 108 -1.66 -2.63 -18.30
CA GLU A 108 -0.32 -2.37 -18.78
C GLU A 108 -0.13 -2.95 -20.18
N ASN A 109 0.61 -2.24 -21.01
CA ASN A 109 0.90 -2.66 -22.38
C ASN A 109 2.23 -3.42 -22.53
N GLY A 110 2.87 -3.80 -21.40
CA GLY A 110 4.18 -4.45 -21.38
C GLY A 110 5.35 -3.56 -21.81
N THR A 111 5.16 -2.23 -21.82
CA THR A 111 6.22 -1.25 -22.04
C THR A 111 6.50 -0.42 -20.80
N VAL A 112 7.65 0.24 -20.83
CA VAL A 112 8.05 1.28 -19.90
C VAL A 112 8.18 2.58 -20.70
N ARG A 113 7.55 3.65 -20.21
CA ARG A 113 7.77 4.99 -20.77
C ARG A 113 9.04 5.57 -20.17
N GLU A 114 9.97 5.95 -21.04
CA GLU A 114 11.24 6.57 -20.68
C GLU A 114 11.21 8.03 -21.12
N TYR A 115 11.37 8.95 -20.17
CA TYR A 115 11.32 10.39 -20.37
C TYR A 115 12.71 10.97 -20.62
N LEU A 116 12.81 11.92 -21.54
CA LEU A 116 14.03 12.66 -21.83
C LEU A 116 14.38 13.55 -20.64
N LYS A 117 15.62 13.41 -20.14
CA LYS A 117 16.19 14.27 -19.10
C LYS A 117 16.32 15.71 -19.60
N ALA A 118 16.09 16.68 -18.72
CA ALA A 118 16.26 18.10 -19.03
C ALA A 118 17.67 18.39 -19.58
N GLY A 119 17.73 19.10 -20.71
CA GLY A 119 18.99 19.48 -21.39
C GLY A 119 19.72 18.35 -22.12
N ALA A 120 19.21 17.12 -22.11
CA ALA A 120 19.87 15.99 -22.75
C ALA A 120 19.56 15.87 -24.26
N LYS A 121 20.41 15.15 -24.99
CA LYS A 121 20.23 14.92 -26.43
C LYS A 121 19.12 13.89 -26.66
N GLY A 122 18.01 14.33 -27.25
CA GLY A 122 16.89 13.45 -27.62
C GLY A 122 17.06 12.75 -28.97
N LEU A 123 16.31 11.66 -29.16
CA LEU A 123 16.18 10.91 -30.40
C LEU A 123 15.27 11.63 -31.41
N ALA A 124 15.53 11.42 -32.70
CA ALA A 124 14.64 11.91 -33.75
C ALA A 124 13.34 11.08 -33.82
N PRO A 125 12.23 11.65 -34.32
CA PRO A 125 11.02 10.89 -34.60
C PRO A 125 11.31 9.71 -35.54
N GLY A 126 10.76 8.54 -35.26
CA GLY A 126 10.97 7.34 -36.07
C GLY A 126 12.35 6.67 -35.92
N ALA A 127 13.19 7.13 -34.98
CA ALA A 127 14.44 6.46 -34.68
C ALA A 127 14.21 4.98 -34.30
N ASP A 128 15.02 4.08 -34.88
CA ASP A 128 15.06 2.68 -34.47
C ASP A 128 15.63 2.59 -33.05
N LEU A 129 14.76 2.28 -32.09
CA LEU A 129 15.10 2.19 -30.67
C LEU A 129 16.06 1.03 -30.38
N THR A 130 16.14 0.03 -31.27
CA THR A 130 17.01 -1.14 -31.13
C THR A 130 18.41 -0.91 -31.71
N ALA A 131 18.60 0.10 -32.56
CA ALA A 131 19.89 0.41 -33.17
C ALA A 131 20.94 0.80 -32.13
N LYS A 132 22.19 0.32 -32.29
CA LYS A 132 23.30 0.59 -31.36
C LYS A 132 23.52 2.08 -31.06
N ALA A 133 23.35 2.95 -32.06
CA ALA A 133 23.45 4.40 -31.89
C ALA A 133 22.35 4.97 -30.98
N SER A 134 21.12 4.43 -31.08
CA SER A 134 20.01 4.83 -30.21
C SER A 134 20.20 4.33 -28.80
N GLN A 135 20.72 3.11 -28.61
CA GLN A 135 20.88 2.51 -27.29
C GLN A 135 21.74 3.34 -26.34
N ASN A 136 22.86 3.91 -26.83
CA ASN A 136 23.71 4.78 -26.01
C ASN A 136 22.95 6.03 -25.54
N ILE A 137 22.22 6.67 -26.47
CA ILE A 137 21.39 7.84 -26.16
C ILE A 137 20.28 7.48 -25.15
N ILE A 138 19.63 6.33 -25.34
CA ILE A 138 18.54 5.85 -24.47
C ILE A 138 19.04 5.60 -23.04
N ALA A 139 20.22 4.98 -22.91
CA ALA A 139 20.80 4.65 -21.62
C ALA A 139 21.22 5.91 -20.84
N GLU A 140 21.79 6.89 -21.53
CA GLU A 140 22.33 8.10 -20.91
C GLU A 140 21.26 9.17 -20.67
N ASN A 141 20.36 9.38 -21.64
CA ASN A 141 19.53 10.58 -21.71
C ASN A 141 18.07 10.36 -21.33
N TYR A 142 17.60 9.11 -21.25
CA TYR A 142 16.21 8.79 -20.94
C TYR A 142 16.09 8.01 -19.63
N SER A 143 15.02 8.25 -18.86
CA SER A 143 14.72 7.56 -17.59
C SER A 143 13.21 7.40 -17.39
N SER A 144 12.77 6.29 -16.80
CA SER A 144 11.35 6.08 -16.46
C SER A 144 10.87 6.95 -15.30
N PHE A 145 11.79 7.48 -14.50
CA PHE A 145 11.52 8.36 -13.38
C PHE A 145 12.62 9.42 -13.23
N LEU A 146 12.23 10.68 -13.05
CA LEU A 146 13.11 11.85 -13.02
C LEU A 146 12.88 12.67 -11.74
N PRO A 147 13.17 12.14 -10.54
CA PRO A 147 12.75 12.74 -9.27
C PRO A 147 13.21 14.21 -9.10
N ASN A 148 14.40 14.54 -9.59
CA ASN A 148 14.97 15.88 -9.52
C ASN A 148 14.24 16.92 -10.39
N GLU A 149 13.44 16.47 -11.37
CA GLU A 149 12.64 17.34 -12.24
C GLU A 149 11.22 17.55 -11.71
N SER A 150 10.82 16.90 -10.60
CA SER A 150 9.48 17.03 -10.01
C SER A 150 8.38 16.82 -11.07
N TRP A 151 7.28 17.56 -11.02
CA TRP A 151 6.20 17.49 -12.01
C TRP A 151 6.66 17.65 -13.47
N SER A 152 7.69 18.47 -13.71
CA SER A 152 8.23 18.73 -15.05
C SER A 152 8.88 17.50 -15.67
N GLY A 153 9.28 16.50 -14.87
CA GLY A 153 9.82 15.24 -15.40
C GLY A 153 8.78 14.48 -16.23
N TYR A 154 7.50 14.62 -15.89
CA TYR A 154 6.40 14.06 -16.68
C TYR A 154 6.19 14.84 -17.97
N LYS A 155 6.14 14.12 -19.10
CA LYS A 155 5.85 14.68 -20.41
C LYS A 155 4.50 14.15 -20.89
N TYR A 156 3.56 15.05 -21.13
CA TYR A 156 2.20 14.71 -21.54
C TYR A 156 2.17 14.13 -22.96
N PRO A 157 1.13 13.34 -23.33
CA PRO A 157 1.03 12.76 -24.67
C PRO A 157 1.16 13.77 -25.83
N ASP A 158 0.57 14.97 -25.67
CA ASP A 158 0.64 16.09 -26.62
C ASP A 158 2.03 16.75 -26.69
N GLN A 159 2.92 16.43 -25.75
CA GLN A 159 4.31 16.89 -25.69
C GLN A 159 5.29 15.86 -26.22
N LYS A 160 4.87 14.91 -27.06
CA LYS A 160 5.74 13.86 -27.61
C LYS A 160 7.03 14.39 -28.22
N LEU A 161 6.98 15.56 -28.86
CA LEU A 161 8.15 16.26 -29.39
C LEU A 161 8.48 17.47 -28.54
N ASN A 162 9.77 17.71 -28.30
CA ASN A 162 10.25 18.96 -27.73
C ASN A 162 10.36 20.06 -28.79
N GLU A 163 10.71 21.28 -28.36
CA GLU A 163 10.87 22.45 -29.24
C GLU A 163 11.92 22.23 -30.35
N ALA A 164 12.91 21.35 -30.12
CA ALA A 164 13.92 20.97 -31.10
C ALA A 164 13.48 19.81 -32.03
N GLY A 165 12.20 19.41 -31.98
CA GLY A 165 11.65 18.31 -32.78
C GLY A 165 12.16 16.92 -32.39
N LYS A 166 12.68 16.75 -31.17
CA LYS A 166 13.16 15.46 -30.63
C LYS A 166 12.14 14.82 -29.71
N LEU A 167 12.21 13.51 -29.55
CA LEU A 167 11.30 12.73 -28.70
C LEU A 167 11.51 13.07 -27.22
N ASN A 168 10.49 13.64 -26.58
CA ASN A 168 10.46 13.92 -25.13
C ASN A 168 10.26 12.66 -24.29
N PHE A 169 9.70 11.61 -24.89
CA PHE A 169 9.60 10.30 -24.29
C PHE A 169 9.61 9.22 -25.38
N ILE A 170 9.97 8.01 -24.98
CA ILE A 170 9.95 6.80 -25.80
C ILE A 170 9.33 5.66 -24.98
N ASP A 171 8.64 4.75 -25.66
CA ASP A 171 8.07 3.56 -25.02
C ASP A 171 8.91 2.35 -25.42
N LEU A 172 9.50 1.67 -24.43
CA LEU A 172 10.36 0.51 -24.64
C LEU A 172 9.66 -0.75 -24.13
N PRO A 173 9.58 -1.85 -24.92
CA PRO A 173 9.07 -3.11 -24.38
C PRO A 173 10.01 -3.62 -23.29
N ILE A 174 9.49 -4.34 -22.28
CA ILE A 174 10.30 -4.89 -21.19
C ILE A 174 11.42 -5.85 -21.64
N THR A 175 11.36 -6.33 -22.88
CA THR A 175 12.39 -7.13 -23.55
C THR A 175 13.55 -6.31 -24.12
N HIS A 176 13.45 -4.97 -24.11
CA HIS A 176 14.46 -4.08 -24.68
C HIS A 176 15.82 -4.21 -23.98
N GLN A 177 16.92 -4.03 -24.72
CA GLN A 177 18.29 -4.24 -24.25
C GLN A 177 18.68 -3.34 -23.06
N LYS A 178 18.03 -2.19 -22.90
CA LYS A 178 18.18 -1.29 -21.72
C LYS A 178 17.98 -2.03 -20.40
N TYR A 179 17.07 -3.00 -20.35
CA TYR A 179 16.73 -3.75 -19.14
C TYR A 179 17.64 -4.96 -18.90
N LYS A 180 18.69 -5.15 -19.72
CA LYS A 180 19.75 -6.15 -19.52
C LYS A 180 19.22 -7.58 -19.26
N GLY A 181 18.12 -7.93 -19.93
CA GLY A 181 17.49 -9.25 -19.82
C GLY A 181 16.72 -9.52 -18.52
N LYS A 182 16.53 -8.51 -17.66
CA LYS A 182 15.80 -8.61 -16.36
C LYS A 182 14.43 -9.28 -16.48
N TYR A 183 13.74 -9.08 -17.59
CA TYR A 183 12.38 -9.56 -17.85
C TYR A 183 12.31 -10.66 -18.93
N THR A 184 13.41 -11.33 -19.24
CA THR A 184 13.44 -12.37 -20.30
C THR A 184 12.58 -13.60 -20.01
N LYS A 185 12.32 -13.89 -18.73
CA LYS A 185 11.46 -14.99 -18.29
C LYS A 185 10.08 -14.51 -17.83
N HIS A 186 9.76 -13.25 -18.09
CA HIS A 186 8.49 -12.64 -17.71
C HIS A 186 7.35 -13.28 -18.51
N GLN A 187 6.30 -13.73 -17.83
CA GLN A 187 5.10 -14.24 -18.49
C GLN A 187 4.37 -13.09 -19.20
N PRO A 188 3.63 -13.34 -20.29
CA PRO A 188 2.92 -12.26 -20.96
C PRO A 188 2.06 -11.41 -20.00
N VAL A 189 2.15 -10.09 -20.15
CA VAL A 189 1.33 -9.12 -19.42
C VAL A 189 -0.05 -9.10 -20.06
N ASP A 190 -0.90 -10.02 -19.62
CA ASP A 190 -2.19 -10.30 -20.24
C ASP A 190 -3.39 -10.13 -19.30
N LEU A 191 -3.16 -9.86 -18.01
CA LEU A 191 -4.21 -9.54 -17.06
C LEU A 191 -4.34 -8.03 -16.86
N PRO A 192 -5.57 -7.47 -16.87
CA PRO A 192 -5.81 -6.12 -16.39
C PRO A 192 -5.65 -6.07 -14.87
N SER A 193 -5.32 -4.89 -14.37
CA SER A 193 -5.45 -4.56 -12.95
C SER A 193 -6.63 -3.62 -12.74
N TRP A 194 -7.19 -3.68 -11.54
CA TRP A 194 -8.25 -2.81 -11.07
C TRP A 194 -7.66 -1.92 -10.00
N TYR A 195 -7.63 -0.61 -10.22
CA TYR A 195 -6.86 0.28 -9.35
C TYR A 195 -7.63 1.51 -8.90
N CYS A 196 -7.15 2.10 -7.81
CA CYS A 196 -7.50 3.46 -7.43
C CYS A 196 -6.37 4.12 -6.64
N THR A 197 -6.29 5.44 -6.74
CA THR A 197 -5.34 6.26 -5.98
C THR A 197 -5.75 6.36 -4.52
N MET A 198 -4.84 6.03 -3.62
CA MET A 198 -5.09 6.07 -2.17
C MET A 198 -4.58 7.36 -1.52
N SER A 199 -3.51 7.94 -2.06
CA SER A 199 -2.79 9.06 -1.45
C SER A 199 -2.73 10.30 -2.35
N GLY A 200 -2.39 11.45 -1.75
CA GLY A 200 -1.75 12.56 -2.47
C GLY A 200 -0.30 12.22 -2.86
N ASN A 201 0.38 13.15 -3.56
CA ASN A 201 1.80 13.00 -3.88
C ASN A 201 2.62 12.87 -2.61
N ASP A 202 3.68 12.07 -2.65
CA ASP A 202 4.66 11.88 -1.58
C ASP A 202 4.09 11.30 -0.26
N TYR A 203 2.77 11.10 -0.18
CA TYR A 203 2.03 10.49 0.92
C TYR A 203 2.56 10.87 2.33
N PRO A 204 2.73 12.18 2.63
CA PRO A 204 3.55 12.64 3.76
C PRO A 204 3.09 12.12 5.13
N TYR A 205 1.78 11.90 5.32
CA TYR A 205 1.21 11.40 6.58
C TYR A 205 1.28 9.87 6.74
N ALA A 206 1.69 9.14 5.70
CA ALA A 206 1.90 7.69 5.75
C ALA A 206 3.37 7.31 5.49
N GLN A 207 4.23 8.29 5.18
CA GLN A 207 5.55 8.07 4.61
C GLN A 207 6.44 7.19 5.48
N GLN A 208 6.51 7.44 6.79
CA GLN A 208 7.30 6.62 7.71
C GLN A 208 6.83 5.15 7.73
N SER A 209 5.52 4.94 7.91
CA SER A 209 4.92 3.61 7.91
C SER A 209 5.17 2.88 6.59
N ILE A 210 4.92 3.55 5.46
CA ILE A 210 5.04 2.94 4.14
C ILE A 210 6.50 2.66 3.76
N ASN A 211 7.44 3.54 4.11
CA ASN A 211 8.86 3.30 3.88
C ASN A 211 9.37 2.15 4.74
N PHE A 212 8.91 2.04 5.99
CA PHE A 212 9.18 0.86 6.79
C PHE A 212 8.66 -0.39 6.10
N ALA A 213 7.38 -0.43 5.71
CA ALA A 213 6.78 -1.59 5.03
C ALA A 213 7.54 -1.98 3.75
N PHE A 214 7.90 -1.02 2.91
CA PHE A 214 8.62 -1.28 1.66
C PHE A 214 10.09 -1.67 1.84
N ALA A 215 10.69 -1.40 3.01
CA ALA A 215 12.02 -1.87 3.34
C ALA A 215 12.05 -3.34 3.80
N GLN A 216 10.90 -3.92 4.20
CA GLN A 216 10.87 -5.28 4.75
C GLN A 216 10.84 -6.37 3.65
N LYS A 217 11.11 -7.62 4.04
CA LYS A 217 11.27 -8.78 3.14
C LYS A 217 10.02 -9.11 2.30
N ALA A 218 8.83 -8.81 2.83
CA ALA A 218 7.57 -9.00 2.10
C ALA A 218 7.38 -8.01 0.94
N SER A 219 8.14 -6.91 0.93
CA SER A 219 8.13 -5.93 -0.15
C SER A 219 8.68 -6.53 -1.44
N ASN A 220 8.10 -6.12 -2.56
CA ASN A 220 8.42 -6.53 -3.92
C ASN A 220 8.28 -8.05 -4.19
N GLN A 221 7.49 -8.75 -3.37
CA GLN A 221 7.10 -10.14 -3.59
C GLN A 221 5.78 -10.19 -4.38
N VAL A 222 5.88 -10.12 -5.71
CA VAL A 222 4.72 -10.11 -6.61
C VAL A 222 4.28 -11.54 -6.91
N GLY A 223 3.01 -11.85 -6.66
CA GLY A 223 2.40 -13.15 -6.94
C GLY A 223 2.17 -13.41 -8.44
N PRO A 224 1.75 -14.63 -8.81
CA PRO A 224 1.60 -15.01 -10.22
C PRO A 224 0.65 -14.13 -11.03
N LEU A 225 -0.46 -13.68 -10.43
CA LEU A 225 -1.41 -12.83 -11.16
C LEU A 225 -0.86 -11.41 -11.29
N GLY A 226 -0.23 -10.89 -10.23
CA GLY A 226 0.46 -9.60 -10.26
C GLY A 226 1.56 -9.54 -11.33
N GLN A 227 2.31 -10.62 -11.53
CA GLN A 227 3.31 -10.70 -12.61
C GLN A 227 2.66 -10.64 -13.99
N ARG A 228 1.55 -11.37 -14.21
CA ARG A 228 0.75 -11.30 -15.44
C ARG A 228 0.03 -9.95 -15.64
N ALA A 229 -0.07 -9.13 -14.60
CA ALA A 229 -0.51 -7.73 -14.69
C ALA A 229 0.65 -6.73 -14.80
N GLY A 230 1.90 -7.20 -14.83
CA GLY A 230 3.11 -6.38 -14.98
C GLY A 230 3.54 -5.64 -13.71
N LEU A 231 3.04 -6.02 -12.53
CA LEU A 231 3.33 -5.32 -11.27
C LEU A 231 4.80 -5.48 -10.82
N ASP A 232 5.53 -6.46 -11.34
CA ASP A 232 6.95 -6.69 -11.06
C ASP A 232 7.90 -5.91 -11.98
N ILE A 233 7.37 -5.12 -12.93
CA ILE A 233 8.15 -4.22 -13.77
C ILE A 233 8.56 -2.99 -12.96
N LYS A 234 9.75 -3.03 -12.35
CA LYS A 234 10.21 -2.03 -11.37
C LYS A 234 10.29 -0.60 -11.91
N GLU A 235 10.44 -0.44 -13.22
CA GLU A 235 10.49 0.88 -13.84
C GLU A 235 9.11 1.54 -13.88
N ASN A 236 8.02 0.74 -13.84
CA ASN A 236 6.64 1.19 -13.72
C ASN A 236 6.17 1.22 -12.25
N TYR A 237 6.58 0.23 -11.45
CA TYR A 237 6.19 0.08 -10.04
C TYR A 237 7.42 0.04 -9.15
N ARG A 238 7.70 1.13 -8.42
CA ARG A 238 8.93 1.25 -7.62
C ARG A 238 8.93 0.31 -6.44
N ASN A 239 7.77 0.15 -5.80
CA ASN A 239 7.56 -0.74 -4.68
C ASN A 239 6.19 -1.40 -4.79
N VAL A 240 6.10 -2.68 -4.43
CA VAL A 240 4.85 -3.44 -4.40
C VAL A 240 4.76 -4.22 -3.11
N LEU A 241 3.66 -4.07 -2.38
CA LEU A 241 3.37 -4.86 -1.19
C LEU A 241 2.11 -5.68 -1.46
N ARG A 242 2.25 -7.01 -1.46
CA ARG A 242 1.08 -7.89 -1.49
C ARG A 242 0.34 -7.79 -0.16
N ILE A 243 -0.96 -7.55 -0.24
CA ILE A 243 -1.83 -7.38 0.92
C ILE A 243 -2.96 -8.41 0.85
N ASN A 244 -3.40 -8.88 2.02
CA ASN A 244 -4.44 -9.90 2.13
C ASN A 244 -5.69 -9.28 2.78
N PRO A 245 -6.89 -9.53 2.26
CA PRO A 245 -8.12 -9.08 2.89
C PRO A 245 -8.27 -9.73 4.27
N MET A 246 -8.83 -9.00 5.24
CA MET A 246 -9.27 -9.61 6.50
C MET A 246 -10.51 -10.51 6.26
N GLU A 247 -10.83 -11.40 7.19
CA GLU A 247 -11.81 -12.50 7.00
C GLU A 247 -13.21 -12.05 6.52
N ASP A 248 -13.67 -10.88 6.92
CA ASP A 248 -14.97 -10.29 6.58
C ASP A 248 -14.89 -9.25 5.44
N ALA A 249 -13.70 -8.94 4.94
CA ALA A 249 -13.53 -8.06 3.79
C ALA A 249 -13.90 -8.80 2.50
N ARG A 250 -14.50 -8.08 1.54
CA ARG A 250 -14.94 -8.65 0.27
C ARG A 250 -14.50 -7.79 -0.91
N THR A 251 -14.43 -8.45 -2.07
CA THR A 251 -14.50 -7.80 -3.37
C THR A 251 -15.91 -7.92 -3.91
N TRP A 252 -16.37 -6.88 -4.59
CA TRP A 252 -17.74 -6.74 -5.06
C TRP A 252 -17.73 -6.42 -6.54
N VAL A 253 -18.70 -6.95 -7.28
CA VAL A 253 -18.92 -6.61 -8.69
C VAL A 253 -20.30 -5.99 -8.87
N ASN A 254 -20.40 -4.94 -9.69
CA ASN A 254 -21.68 -4.41 -10.15
C ASN A 254 -22.24 -5.33 -11.23
N VAL A 255 -23.41 -5.92 -10.98
CA VAL A 255 -24.09 -6.79 -11.95
C VAL A 255 -25.30 -6.12 -12.60
N ALA A 256 -25.59 -4.87 -12.21
CA ALA A 256 -26.84 -4.15 -12.48
C ALA A 256 -28.11 -4.85 -11.98
N ASN A 257 -29.14 -4.08 -11.64
CA ASN A 257 -30.44 -4.67 -11.25
C ASN A 257 -31.22 -5.22 -12.46
N LYS A 258 -30.95 -4.73 -13.67
CA LYS A 258 -31.56 -5.16 -14.93
C LYS A 258 -30.51 -5.15 -16.05
N GLN A 259 -30.63 -6.07 -17.01
CA GLN A 259 -29.72 -6.14 -18.14
C GLN A 259 -29.74 -4.82 -18.94
N GLY A 260 -28.58 -4.22 -19.17
CA GLY A 260 -28.45 -2.94 -19.88
C GLY A 260 -28.70 -1.69 -19.03
N ASP A 261 -29.04 -1.86 -17.75
CA ASP A 261 -29.27 -0.76 -16.81
C ASP A 261 -27.96 -0.32 -16.15
N LYS A 262 -27.32 0.70 -16.71
CA LYS A 262 -26.04 1.21 -16.23
C LYS A 262 -26.15 2.14 -15.01
N ILE A 263 -27.36 2.45 -14.56
CA ILE A 263 -27.60 3.42 -13.48
C ILE A 263 -28.12 2.76 -12.19
N ASN A 264 -28.84 1.63 -12.30
CA ASN A 264 -29.32 0.90 -11.14
C ASN A 264 -28.29 -0.15 -10.70
N VAL A 265 -27.43 0.26 -9.76
CA VAL A 265 -26.37 -0.56 -9.19
C VAL A 265 -26.91 -1.77 -8.42
N LYS A 266 -26.21 -2.90 -8.56
CA LYS A 266 -26.39 -4.10 -7.73
C LYS A 266 -25.02 -4.70 -7.44
N TRP A 267 -24.57 -4.57 -6.20
CA TRP A 267 -23.29 -5.10 -5.76
C TRP A 267 -23.45 -6.52 -5.26
N GLU A 268 -22.76 -7.46 -5.88
CA GLU A 268 -22.68 -8.85 -5.44
C GLU A 268 -21.25 -9.22 -5.09
N ALA A 269 -21.07 -10.01 -4.04
CA ALA A 269 -19.75 -10.45 -3.62
C ALA A 269 -19.18 -11.46 -4.63
N VAL A 270 -17.93 -11.29 -5.00
CA VAL A 270 -17.22 -12.19 -5.92
C VAL A 270 -16.76 -13.44 -5.16
N ASP A 271 -16.99 -14.61 -5.75
CA ASP A 271 -16.48 -15.88 -5.23
C ASP A 271 -14.98 -16.02 -5.52
N THR A 272 -14.15 -15.78 -4.51
CA THR A 272 -12.70 -15.89 -4.61
C THR A 272 -12.18 -17.33 -4.69
N GLN A 273 -13.05 -18.33 -4.49
CA GLN A 273 -12.72 -19.73 -4.73
C GLN A 273 -12.81 -20.11 -6.21
N GLN A 274 -13.54 -19.35 -7.04
CA GLN A 274 -13.68 -19.61 -8.48
C GLN A 274 -13.03 -18.51 -9.34
N THR A 275 -12.98 -17.28 -8.83
CA THR A 275 -12.20 -16.18 -9.40
C THR A 275 -10.98 -15.94 -8.50
N ASN A 276 -9.81 -16.39 -8.94
CA ASN A 276 -8.55 -16.10 -8.24
C ASN A 276 -8.36 -14.58 -8.14
N ALA A 277 -7.87 -14.10 -7.00
CA ALA A 277 -7.64 -12.69 -6.76
C ALA A 277 -6.31 -12.45 -6.04
N GLU A 278 -5.61 -11.38 -6.42
CA GLU A 278 -4.46 -10.86 -5.70
C GLU A 278 -4.61 -9.36 -5.48
N TYR A 279 -4.25 -8.87 -4.30
CA TYR A 279 -4.38 -7.47 -3.91
C TYR A 279 -3.01 -6.90 -3.54
N TYR A 280 -2.80 -5.64 -3.90
CA TYR A 280 -1.53 -4.97 -3.76
C TYR A 280 -1.71 -3.52 -3.31
N LEU A 281 -0.82 -3.07 -2.43
CA LEU A 281 -0.51 -1.66 -2.26
C LEU A 281 0.78 -1.37 -3.05
N VAL A 282 0.72 -0.47 -4.02
CA VAL A 282 1.86 -0.19 -4.91
C VAL A 282 2.27 1.28 -4.85
N GLU A 283 3.58 1.51 -4.89
CA GLU A 283 4.15 2.82 -5.17
C GLU A 283 4.46 2.93 -6.66
N ARG A 284 3.82 3.91 -7.31
CA ARG A 284 4.06 4.23 -8.72
C ARG A 284 4.27 5.73 -8.91
N PRO A 285 5.27 6.15 -9.72
CA PRO A 285 5.35 7.52 -10.17
C PRO A 285 4.11 7.91 -10.98
N PHE A 286 3.36 8.89 -10.50
CA PHE A 286 2.23 9.51 -11.18
C PHE A 286 2.49 11.02 -11.30
N PHE A 287 2.47 11.51 -12.54
CA PHE A 287 3.04 12.84 -12.90
C PHE A 287 4.46 13.06 -12.37
N ASN A 288 5.27 12.00 -12.41
CA ASN A 288 6.66 11.99 -11.92
C ASN A 288 6.78 12.35 -10.41
N LYS A 289 5.74 12.05 -9.64
CA LYS A 289 5.75 12.06 -8.17
C LYS A 289 5.32 10.69 -7.63
N PRO A 290 5.85 10.24 -6.48
CA PRO A 290 5.43 8.98 -5.89
C PRO A 290 4.00 9.10 -5.34
N TYR A 291 3.17 8.10 -5.66
CA TYR A 291 1.81 7.94 -5.17
C TYR A 291 1.57 6.49 -4.77
N LEU A 292 0.63 6.29 -3.86
CA LEU A 292 0.17 4.97 -3.45
C LEU A 292 -1.16 4.63 -4.11
N PHE A 293 -1.24 3.40 -4.61
CA PHE A 293 -2.44 2.86 -5.24
C PHE A 293 -2.77 1.51 -4.63
N VAL A 294 -4.06 1.25 -4.45
CA VAL A 294 -4.54 -0.12 -4.28
C VAL A 294 -4.76 -0.72 -5.66
N MET A 295 -4.34 -1.96 -5.86
CA MET A 295 -4.53 -2.72 -7.08
C MET A 295 -5.10 -4.10 -6.76
N ALA A 296 -6.05 -4.55 -7.56
CA ALA A 296 -6.55 -5.91 -7.56
C ALA A 296 -6.41 -6.53 -8.94
N VAL A 297 -5.98 -7.80 -8.99
CA VAL A 297 -5.87 -8.58 -10.22
C VAL A 297 -6.73 -9.80 -10.05
N TYR A 298 -7.53 -10.11 -11.08
CA TYR A 298 -8.46 -11.24 -11.05
C TYR A 298 -8.22 -12.17 -12.23
N ASP A 299 -8.44 -13.46 -12.01
CA ASP A 299 -8.44 -14.46 -13.07
C ASP A 299 -9.46 -15.56 -12.78
N ASN A 300 -10.30 -15.91 -13.75
CA ASN A 300 -11.27 -16.99 -13.58
C ASN A 300 -10.58 -18.34 -13.79
N LYS A 301 -10.93 -19.34 -12.98
CA LYS A 301 -10.33 -20.68 -13.09
C LYS A 301 -10.77 -21.45 -14.33
N ASP A 302 -11.91 -21.09 -14.91
CA ASP A 302 -12.64 -21.87 -15.91
C ASP A 302 -12.84 -21.13 -17.26
N ASN A 303 -12.41 -19.88 -17.35
CA ASN A 303 -12.48 -19.08 -18.58
C ASN A 303 -11.41 -17.99 -18.64
N ASN A 304 -11.15 -17.49 -19.84
CA ASN A 304 -10.12 -16.46 -20.08
C ASN A 304 -10.73 -15.05 -20.19
N ASP A 305 -11.89 -14.76 -19.59
CA ASP A 305 -12.57 -13.46 -19.75
C ASP A 305 -11.68 -12.28 -19.33
N GLN A 306 -10.82 -12.47 -18.33
CA GLN A 306 -9.92 -11.44 -17.86
C GLN A 306 -8.67 -11.27 -18.75
N HIS A 307 -8.35 -12.23 -19.63
CA HIS A 307 -7.09 -12.18 -20.39
C HIS A 307 -7.23 -11.32 -21.65
N TYR A 308 -6.18 -10.57 -22.00
CA TYR A 308 -6.09 -9.82 -23.24
C TYR A 308 -4.66 -9.36 -23.52
N ILE A 309 -4.20 -9.36 -24.77
CA ILE A 309 -3.04 -8.59 -25.22
C ILE A 309 -3.39 -7.86 -26.52
N ARG A 310 -3.07 -6.57 -26.61
CA ARG A 310 -3.24 -5.82 -27.87
C ARG A 310 -2.44 -6.46 -29.00
N PRO A 311 -3.05 -6.83 -30.14
CA PRO A 311 -2.33 -7.41 -31.28
C PRO A 311 -1.54 -6.36 -32.10
N TYR A 312 -0.90 -5.40 -31.43
CA TYR A 312 -0.13 -4.33 -32.06
C TYR A 312 0.80 -3.64 -31.06
N GLY A 313 1.88 -3.05 -31.58
CA GLY A 313 2.82 -2.24 -30.81
C GLY A 313 4.04 -3.03 -30.33
N ALA A 314 5.04 -2.28 -29.84
CA ALA A 314 6.38 -2.82 -29.56
C ALA A 314 6.40 -4.02 -28.61
N TYR A 315 5.48 -4.10 -27.64
CA TYR A 315 5.39 -5.24 -26.75
C TYR A 315 4.87 -6.49 -27.46
N TYR A 316 3.74 -6.39 -28.17
CA TYR A 316 3.19 -7.50 -28.94
C TYR A 316 4.19 -8.00 -30.00
N ASP A 317 4.83 -7.08 -30.71
CA ASP A 317 5.86 -7.41 -31.69
C ASP A 317 7.04 -8.18 -31.09
N ALA A 318 7.38 -7.90 -29.83
CA ALA A 318 8.45 -8.58 -29.12
C ALA A 318 8.07 -10.01 -28.64
N ILE A 319 6.79 -10.29 -28.39
CA ILE A 319 6.34 -11.55 -27.79
C ILE A 319 5.58 -12.49 -28.74
N LYS A 320 5.00 -11.98 -29.83
CA LYS A 320 4.10 -12.75 -30.73
C LYS A 320 4.72 -14.02 -31.33
N ASN A 321 6.05 -14.06 -31.46
CA ASN A 321 6.78 -15.20 -32.03
C ASN A 321 7.42 -16.10 -30.97
N GLN A 322 7.12 -15.91 -29.68
CA GLN A 322 7.71 -16.68 -28.58
C GLN A 322 6.92 -17.96 -28.22
N GLY A 323 5.85 -18.28 -28.98
CA GLY A 323 5.09 -19.51 -28.80
C GLY A 323 4.04 -19.47 -27.67
N TYR A 324 3.70 -18.29 -27.16
CA TYR A 324 2.61 -18.12 -26.20
C TYR A 324 1.23 -18.25 -26.86
N ASP A 325 0.26 -18.78 -26.13
CA ASP A 325 -1.16 -18.74 -26.51
C ASP A 325 -1.75 -17.39 -26.07
N LEU A 326 -1.82 -16.44 -27.00
CA LEU A 326 -2.19 -15.06 -26.71
C LEU A 326 -3.66 -14.80 -27.08
N LYS A 327 -4.48 -14.41 -26.11
CA LYS A 327 -5.82 -13.87 -26.38
C LYS A 327 -5.73 -12.42 -26.83
N THR A 328 -6.04 -12.14 -28.10
CA THR A 328 -5.94 -10.80 -28.68
C THR A 328 -7.27 -10.07 -28.87
N THR A 329 -8.35 -10.56 -28.25
CA THR A 329 -9.66 -9.92 -28.28
C THR A 329 -10.07 -9.52 -26.88
N VAL A 330 -10.29 -8.22 -26.67
CA VAL A 330 -10.65 -7.68 -25.36
C VAL A 330 -12.06 -8.12 -24.97
N THR A 331 -12.23 -8.59 -23.73
CA THR A 331 -13.57 -8.79 -23.16
C THR A 331 -14.01 -7.49 -22.50
N THR A 332 -14.97 -6.82 -23.14
CA THR A 332 -15.39 -5.47 -22.72
C THR A 332 -15.99 -5.45 -21.32
N GLN A 333 -16.75 -6.48 -20.95
CA GLN A 333 -17.35 -6.69 -19.63
C GLN A 333 -17.03 -8.13 -19.17
N PRO A 334 -15.90 -8.34 -18.48
CA PRO A 334 -15.53 -9.69 -18.04
C PRO A 334 -16.53 -10.22 -17.02
N ARG A 335 -16.73 -11.54 -17.01
CA ARG A 335 -17.55 -12.21 -16.01
C ARG A 335 -16.79 -12.45 -14.71
N PHE A 336 -17.53 -12.43 -13.61
CA PHE A 336 -17.07 -12.80 -12.28
C PHE A 336 -18.01 -13.87 -11.71
N HIS A 337 -17.44 -14.85 -11.01
CA HIS A 337 -18.19 -15.81 -10.22
C HIS A 337 -18.72 -15.12 -8.96
N LEU A 338 -19.94 -15.44 -8.54
CA LEU A 338 -20.61 -14.81 -7.40
C LEU A 338 -20.64 -15.76 -6.19
N GLU A 339 -20.44 -15.25 -4.96
CA GLU A 339 -20.47 -16.08 -3.74
C GLU A 339 -21.80 -16.83 -3.55
N LYS A 340 -22.91 -16.27 -4.07
CA LYS A 340 -24.24 -16.87 -4.02
C LYS A 340 -24.54 -17.83 -5.18
N GLY A 341 -23.52 -18.11 -6.01
CA GLY A 341 -23.60 -18.96 -7.19
C GLY A 341 -23.87 -18.19 -8.48
N GLY A 342 -23.42 -18.78 -9.59
CA GLY A 342 -23.55 -18.21 -10.94
C GLY A 342 -22.44 -17.24 -11.32
N GLU A 343 -22.55 -16.70 -12.53
CA GLU A 343 -21.64 -15.71 -13.10
C GLU A 343 -22.39 -14.45 -13.52
N ALA A 344 -21.75 -13.29 -13.41
CA ALA A 344 -22.29 -12.04 -13.93
C ALA A 344 -21.22 -11.18 -14.60
N LYS A 345 -21.64 -10.43 -15.62
CA LYS A 345 -20.80 -9.45 -16.33
C LYS A 345 -20.63 -8.19 -15.48
N ALA A 346 -19.39 -7.71 -15.36
CA ALA A 346 -19.11 -6.44 -14.69
C ALA A 346 -19.73 -5.24 -15.45
N VAL A 347 -20.51 -4.43 -14.74
CA VAL A 347 -21.17 -3.23 -15.28
C VAL A 347 -20.51 -1.96 -14.73
N GLY A 348 -19.78 -1.24 -15.58
CA GLY A 348 -19.17 0.05 -15.23
C GLY A 348 -20.19 1.16 -15.07
N LEU A 349 -19.85 2.14 -14.24
CA LEU A 349 -20.62 3.36 -14.01
C LEU A 349 -20.06 4.52 -14.83
N PRO A 350 -20.92 5.47 -15.27
CA PRO A 350 -20.46 6.69 -15.93
C PRO A 350 -19.86 7.71 -14.95
N VAL A 351 -19.89 7.43 -13.64
CA VAL A 351 -19.39 8.31 -12.57
C VAL A 351 -18.08 7.81 -11.99
N TYR A 352 -17.31 8.73 -11.43
CA TYR A 352 -16.08 8.44 -10.69
C TYR A 352 -16.38 8.34 -9.19
N GLY A 353 -16.12 7.19 -8.58
CA GLY A 353 -16.15 6.97 -7.15
C GLY A 353 -17.57 7.00 -6.58
N VAL A 354 -18.13 5.82 -6.31
CA VAL A 354 -19.45 5.64 -5.66
C VAL A 354 -19.62 6.40 -4.34
N HIS A 355 -18.53 6.80 -3.69
CA HIS A 355 -18.49 7.59 -2.45
C HIS A 355 -18.34 9.11 -2.67
N HIS A 356 -18.32 9.60 -3.91
CA HIS A 356 -18.03 11.01 -4.25
C HIS A 356 -19.16 11.70 -5.05
N PRO A 357 -20.38 11.82 -4.49
CA PRO A 357 -21.55 12.30 -5.23
C PRO A 357 -21.45 13.76 -5.69
N ASN A 358 -20.70 14.62 -4.99
CA ASN A 358 -20.51 16.02 -5.34
C ASN A 358 -19.03 16.35 -5.55
N ARG A 359 -18.37 15.68 -6.49
CA ARG A 359 -16.95 15.94 -6.80
C ARG A 359 -16.70 17.31 -7.41
N ALA A 360 -17.71 17.88 -8.07
CA ALA A 360 -17.62 19.19 -8.71
C ALA A 360 -17.16 20.30 -7.74
N ILE A 361 -17.49 20.20 -6.44
CA ILE A 361 -17.06 21.15 -5.42
C ILE A 361 -15.54 21.16 -5.19
N TYR A 362 -14.85 20.06 -5.49
CA TYR A 362 -13.39 19.93 -5.40
C TYR A 362 -12.69 20.30 -6.72
N GLY A 363 -13.40 20.89 -7.69
CA GLY A 363 -12.84 21.24 -9.00
C GLY A 363 -12.49 20.04 -9.88
N GLY A 364 -12.82 18.82 -9.45
CA GLY A 364 -12.63 17.58 -10.20
C GLY A 364 -13.89 17.18 -10.96
N GLY A 365 -13.79 17.04 -12.29
CA GLY A 365 -14.86 16.51 -13.13
C GLY A 365 -15.33 15.13 -12.66
N GLY A 366 -16.65 14.95 -12.53
CA GLY A 366 -17.29 13.80 -11.89
C GLY A 366 -17.57 12.58 -12.79
N ALA A 367 -17.11 12.59 -14.03
CA ALA A 367 -17.34 11.49 -14.97
C ALA A 367 -16.21 10.45 -14.92
N CYS A 368 -16.56 9.20 -15.17
CA CYS A 368 -15.60 8.16 -15.52
C CYS A 368 -14.79 8.62 -16.75
N PRO A 369 -13.47 8.31 -16.82
CA PRO A 369 -12.69 8.60 -18.01
C PRO A 369 -13.36 8.06 -19.26
N LEU A 370 -13.31 8.83 -20.34
CA LEU A 370 -14.09 8.50 -21.54
C LEU A 370 -13.39 7.43 -22.40
N LYS A 371 -12.11 7.13 -22.12
CA LYS A 371 -11.29 6.15 -22.83
C LYS A 371 -10.19 5.54 -21.94
N GLY A 372 -9.57 4.46 -22.42
CA GLY A 372 -8.36 3.90 -21.81
C GLY A 372 -7.15 4.83 -21.97
N GLY A 373 -6.02 4.48 -21.37
CA GLY A 373 -4.74 5.17 -21.55
C GLY A 373 -4.44 6.25 -20.49
N ASP A 374 -3.53 7.15 -20.80
CA ASP A 374 -2.97 8.14 -19.88
C ASP A 374 -4.04 9.10 -19.30
N TRP A 375 -4.03 9.28 -17.97
CA TRP A 375 -4.86 10.25 -17.25
C TRP A 375 -4.63 11.69 -17.71
N GLY A 376 -3.42 12.02 -18.19
CA GLY A 376 -3.03 13.33 -18.68
C GLY A 376 -3.84 13.84 -19.87
N ARG A 377 -3.64 15.11 -20.23
CA ARG A 377 -4.30 15.74 -21.38
C ARG A 377 -3.95 14.96 -22.67
N TYR A 378 -4.97 14.38 -23.30
CA TYR A 378 -4.89 13.94 -24.69
C TYR A 378 -5.23 15.12 -25.60
N PRO A 379 -4.77 15.13 -26.87
CA PRO A 379 -5.02 16.22 -27.82
C PRO A 379 -6.50 16.61 -27.97
N ASP A 380 -7.44 15.73 -27.62
CA ASP A 380 -8.86 16.03 -27.44
C ASP A 380 -9.28 15.83 -25.98
N THR A 381 -10.23 16.64 -25.49
CA THR A 381 -10.67 16.86 -24.09
C THR A 381 -11.22 15.66 -23.29
N SER A 382 -10.92 14.42 -23.70
CA SER A 382 -11.26 13.20 -22.97
C SER A 382 -10.04 12.63 -22.23
N GLY A 383 -9.97 12.83 -20.91
CA GLY A 383 -8.94 12.20 -20.07
C GLY A 383 -9.04 10.66 -20.09
N GLY A 384 -7.89 9.98 -20.01
CA GLY A 384 -7.78 8.52 -19.92
C GLY A 384 -7.93 7.99 -18.49
N SER A 385 -7.92 6.66 -18.35
CA SER A 385 -8.19 5.97 -17.09
C SER A 385 -6.98 5.57 -16.27
N GLY A 386 -5.76 5.87 -16.70
CA GLY A 386 -4.59 5.57 -15.87
C GLY A 386 -3.28 6.14 -16.39
N TRP A 387 -2.45 5.33 -17.04
CA TRP A 387 -1.03 5.63 -17.22
C TRP A 387 -0.61 5.79 -18.69
N PRO A 388 0.49 6.51 -18.92
CA PRO A 388 1.28 6.49 -20.16
C PRO A 388 1.42 5.16 -20.88
N THR A 389 1.59 4.07 -20.13
CA THR A 389 1.88 2.72 -20.61
C THR A 389 0.62 1.85 -20.68
N GLN A 390 -0.57 2.46 -20.68
CA GLN A 390 -1.82 1.71 -20.79
C GLN A 390 -2.41 1.76 -22.18
N TYR A 391 -3.22 0.75 -22.49
CA TYR A 391 -3.96 0.67 -23.73
C TYR A 391 -5.13 1.67 -23.78
N GLU A 392 -5.17 2.51 -24.81
CA GLU A 392 -6.32 3.39 -25.10
C GLU A 392 -7.62 2.64 -25.48
N GLU A 393 -7.54 1.36 -25.84
CA GLU A 393 -8.70 0.56 -26.27
C GLU A 393 -9.42 -0.14 -25.11
N VAL A 394 -8.79 -0.18 -23.93
CA VAL A 394 -9.43 -0.72 -22.73
C VAL A 394 -10.40 0.34 -22.25
N THR A 395 -11.69 0.17 -22.56
CA THR A 395 -12.72 1.06 -22.04
C THR A 395 -12.70 0.99 -20.50
N PRO A 396 -12.67 2.14 -19.82
CA PRO A 396 -12.68 2.19 -18.36
C PRO A 396 -13.98 1.56 -17.84
N LEU A 397 -13.85 0.58 -16.96
CA LEU A 397 -14.99 0.03 -16.22
C LEU A 397 -15.01 0.62 -14.82
N CYS A 398 -15.24 1.93 -14.73
CA CYS A 398 -15.22 2.63 -13.45
C CYS A 398 -16.20 2.02 -12.47
N ASP A 399 -15.71 1.74 -11.27
CA ASP A 399 -16.46 1.24 -10.13
C ASP A 399 -17.27 -0.02 -10.44
N SER A 400 -17.00 -0.74 -11.52
CA SER A 400 -17.67 -2.03 -11.74
C SER A 400 -17.18 -3.10 -10.77
N VAL A 401 -16.00 -2.89 -10.18
CA VAL A 401 -15.43 -3.70 -9.10
C VAL A 401 -15.15 -2.77 -7.92
N LEU A 402 -15.51 -3.20 -6.73
CA LEU A 402 -15.24 -2.50 -5.48
C LEU A 402 -14.48 -3.41 -4.51
N LEU A 403 -13.69 -2.81 -3.62
CA LEU A 403 -13.02 -3.50 -2.51
C LEU A 403 -13.42 -2.93 -1.17
N ASP A 404 -13.56 -3.76 -0.16
CA ASP A 404 -13.51 -3.28 1.21
C ASP A 404 -12.05 -2.99 1.59
N ILE A 405 -11.73 -1.73 1.92
CA ILE A 405 -10.38 -1.35 2.32
C ILE A 405 -10.13 -1.85 3.74
N LYS A 406 -9.78 -3.13 3.85
CA LYS A 406 -9.53 -3.82 5.10
C LYS A 406 -8.54 -4.95 4.86
N PHE A 407 -7.26 -4.63 4.99
CA PHE A 407 -6.16 -5.51 4.60
C PHE A 407 -5.10 -5.67 5.69
N THR A 408 -4.36 -6.77 5.60
CA THR A 408 -3.18 -7.06 6.42
C THR A 408 -2.09 -7.77 5.63
N THR A 409 -0.85 -7.69 6.09
CA THR A 409 0.25 -8.54 5.62
C THR A 409 1.37 -8.64 6.66
N ASN A 410 2.07 -9.76 6.69
CA ASN A 410 3.26 -9.95 7.53
C ASN A 410 4.48 -9.46 6.76
N LEU A 411 5.15 -8.44 7.28
CA LEU A 411 6.25 -7.75 6.60
C LEU A 411 7.56 -8.54 6.60
N ASP A 412 7.73 -9.47 7.55
CA ASP A 412 8.88 -10.35 7.64
C ASP A 412 8.87 -11.49 6.60
N GLY A 413 7.80 -11.58 5.81
CA GLY A 413 7.64 -12.56 4.73
C GLY A 413 7.26 -13.96 5.23
N ARG A 414 6.89 -14.13 6.50
CA ARG A 414 6.53 -15.42 7.09
C ARG A 414 5.09 -15.43 7.60
N ASP A 415 4.41 -16.54 7.43
CA ASP A 415 3.06 -16.74 7.92
C ASP A 415 3.02 -16.98 9.45
N TRP A 416 1.94 -16.62 10.12
CA TRP A 416 1.76 -16.92 11.55
C TRP A 416 1.53 -18.40 11.82
N ASN A 417 1.08 -19.16 10.82
CA ASN A 417 0.94 -20.61 10.88
C ASN A 417 2.27 -21.35 10.67
N ASP A 418 3.39 -20.65 10.44
CA ASP A 418 4.72 -21.27 10.43
C ASP A 418 5.10 -21.70 11.86
N PRO A 419 5.19 -23.00 12.16
CA PRO A 419 5.43 -23.50 13.52
C PRO A 419 6.82 -23.12 14.05
N ASN A 420 7.73 -22.65 13.18
CA ASN A 420 9.06 -22.20 13.59
C ASN A 420 9.18 -20.66 13.66
N LYS A 421 8.07 -19.92 13.59
CA LYS A 421 8.02 -18.47 13.79
C LYS A 421 7.74 -18.17 15.27
N TYR A 422 8.36 -17.13 15.81
CA TYR A 422 8.20 -16.70 17.22
C TYR A 422 8.47 -17.79 18.27
N LEU A 423 9.48 -18.64 18.06
CA LEU A 423 9.86 -19.66 19.03
C LEU A 423 10.36 -19.04 20.34
N ALA A 424 9.96 -19.61 21.47
CA ALA A 424 10.31 -19.10 22.81
C ALA A 424 11.83 -19.13 23.08
N ASN A 425 12.56 -20.04 22.43
CA ASN A 425 14.01 -20.17 22.53
C ASN A 425 14.77 -19.35 21.48
N ALA A 426 14.08 -18.59 20.63
CA ALA A 426 14.70 -17.87 19.51
C ALA A 426 15.75 -16.85 19.98
N GLY A 427 15.45 -16.08 21.03
CA GLY A 427 16.39 -15.07 21.54
C GLY A 427 17.62 -15.65 22.25
N VAL A 428 17.53 -16.87 22.76
CA VAL A 428 18.67 -17.59 23.38
C VAL A 428 19.49 -18.32 22.32
N GLY A 429 18.87 -18.76 21.22
CA GLY A 429 19.55 -19.38 20.09
C GLY A 429 19.94 -20.84 20.30
N THR A 430 19.42 -21.51 21.35
CA THR A 430 19.72 -22.92 21.66
C THR A 430 18.45 -23.78 21.73
N LYS A 431 18.59 -25.07 21.43
CA LYS A 431 17.51 -26.05 21.63
C LYS A 431 17.29 -26.39 23.10
N GLU A 432 18.30 -26.21 23.94
CA GLU A 432 18.18 -26.44 25.38
C GLU A 432 18.26 -25.09 26.08
N VAL A 433 17.21 -24.76 26.85
CA VAL A 433 17.14 -23.51 27.60
C VAL A 433 16.98 -23.86 29.07
N THR A 434 17.92 -23.40 29.89
CA THR A 434 17.85 -23.56 31.35
C THR A 434 17.09 -22.39 31.96
N TYR A 435 15.91 -22.69 32.50
CA TYR A 435 15.08 -21.76 33.25
C TYR A 435 15.52 -21.73 34.70
N LYS A 436 15.60 -20.51 35.27
CA LYS A 436 15.75 -20.30 36.71
C LYS A 436 14.37 -20.03 37.29
N VAL A 437 13.90 -20.88 38.19
CA VAL A 437 12.57 -20.81 38.79
C VAL A 437 12.67 -20.87 40.31
N GLN A 438 11.63 -20.42 41.00
CA GLN A 438 11.53 -20.66 42.43
C GLN A 438 11.17 -22.14 42.64
N PRO A 439 11.99 -22.92 43.37
CA PRO A 439 11.72 -24.34 43.58
C PRO A 439 10.47 -24.57 44.43
N GLY A 440 9.74 -25.66 44.18
CA GLY A 440 8.53 -26.02 44.92
C GLY A 440 7.82 -27.25 44.34
N THR A 441 6.78 -27.72 45.02
CA THR A 441 5.95 -28.83 44.53
C THR A 441 4.84 -28.28 43.63
N TYR A 442 4.89 -28.61 42.34
CA TYR A 442 3.80 -28.34 41.41
C TYR A 442 2.64 -29.30 41.64
N GLY A 443 1.41 -28.82 41.46
CA GLY A 443 0.22 -29.67 41.38
C GLY A 443 -0.26 -30.28 42.70
N GLU A 444 0.36 -29.98 43.84
CA GLU A 444 -0.12 -30.44 45.15
C GLU A 444 -1.42 -29.70 45.55
N PHE A 445 -2.48 -30.47 45.80
CA PHE A 445 -3.74 -29.89 46.25
C PHE A 445 -3.63 -29.37 47.68
N THR A 446 -4.11 -28.15 47.91
CA THR A 446 -4.16 -27.53 49.24
C THR A 446 -5.59 -27.22 49.68
N ASP A 447 -6.57 -27.36 48.79
CA ASP A 447 -7.97 -27.09 49.10
C ASP A 447 -8.64 -28.29 49.80
N PRO A 448 -9.58 -28.06 50.75
CA PRO A 448 -10.29 -29.13 51.45
C PRO A 448 -11.07 -30.07 50.54
N TYR A 449 -11.61 -29.58 49.42
CA TYR A 449 -12.43 -30.39 48.54
C TYR A 449 -11.63 -31.56 47.95
N ASN A 450 -10.40 -31.33 47.50
CA ASN A 450 -9.55 -32.41 46.99
C ASN A 450 -8.85 -33.17 48.12
N THR A 451 -8.36 -32.47 49.14
CA THR A 451 -7.56 -33.08 50.21
C THR A 451 -8.38 -33.97 51.15
N GLU A 452 -9.58 -33.57 51.57
CA GLU A 452 -10.46 -34.38 52.44
C GLU A 452 -10.99 -35.64 51.74
N ARG A 453 -11.12 -35.57 50.41
CA ARG A 453 -11.50 -36.71 49.58
C ARG A 453 -10.34 -37.65 49.27
N GLY A 454 -9.13 -37.34 49.75
CA GLY A 454 -7.92 -38.12 49.50
C GLY A 454 -7.50 -38.14 48.02
N VAL A 455 -7.98 -37.18 47.22
CA VAL A 455 -7.64 -37.08 45.80
C VAL A 455 -6.21 -36.58 45.69
N LYS A 456 -5.41 -37.22 44.83
CA LYS A 456 -4.04 -36.78 44.49
C LYS A 456 -3.98 -36.36 43.05
N ASN A 457 -3.15 -35.36 42.76
CA ASN A 457 -2.83 -34.99 41.39
C ASN A 457 -1.69 -35.88 40.89
N GLU A 458 -1.97 -36.74 39.91
CA GLU A 458 -0.98 -37.63 39.30
C GLU A 458 0.15 -36.87 38.57
N GLN A 459 -0.08 -35.59 38.26
CA GLN A 459 0.91 -34.70 37.64
C GLN A 459 1.72 -33.92 38.67
N SER A 460 1.54 -34.17 39.98
CA SER A 460 2.31 -33.46 41.01
C SER A 460 3.79 -33.88 40.95
N GLU A 461 4.66 -32.89 40.90
CA GLU A 461 6.11 -33.10 40.83
C GLU A 461 6.86 -32.01 41.56
N TYR A 462 8.09 -32.30 41.98
CA TYR A 462 8.98 -31.28 42.52
C TYR A 462 9.70 -30.55 41.38
N VAL A 463 9.52 -29.23 41.32
CA VAL A 463 10.20 -28.36 40.36
C VAL A 463 11.48 -27.83 41.02
N PRO A 464 12.68 -28.15 40.51
CA PRO A 464 13.95 -27.65 41.04
C PRO A 464 14.19 -26.18 40.70
N LYS A 465 15.18 -25.55 41.34
CA LYS A 465 15.56 -24.13 41.10
C LYS A 465 16.02 -23.84 39.65
N GLU A 466 16.51 -24.87 38.97
CA GLU A 466 16.97 -24.82 37.59
C GLU A 466 16.35 -25.99 36.82
N LEU A 467 15.66 -25.69 35.73
CA LEU A 467 14.99 -26.65 34.88
C LEU A 467 15.41 -26.42 33.43
N THR A 468 15.99 -27.43 32.79
CA THR A 468 16.32 -27.36 31.36
C THR A 468 15.15 -27.91 30.55
N ILE A 469 14.63 -27.08 29.65
CA ILE A 469 13.60 -27.48 28.68
C ILE A 469 14.28 -27.64 27.31
N SER A 470 14.00 -28.77 26.66
CA SER A 470 14.49 -29.08 25.31
C SER A 470 13.41 -28.79 24.26
N PHE A 471 13.76 -27.98 23.27
CA PHE A 471 12.95 -27.61 22.12
C PHE A 471 13.38 -28.42 20.88
N PRO A 472 12.45 -28.83 20.02
CA PRO A 472 12.78 -29.64 18.84
C PRO A 472 13.61 -28.86 17.81
N THR A 473 13.42 -27.54 17.73
CA THR A 473 14.05 -26.64 16.77
C THR A 473 14.45 -25.32 17.43
N VAL A 474 15.30 -24.55 16.75
CA VAL A 474 15.62 -23.18 17.10
C VAL A 474 15.76 -22.38 15.81
N ASN A 475 15.25 -21.16 15.81
CA ASN A 475 15.34 -20.20 14.72
C ASN A 475 15.70 -18.83 15.28
N GLU A 476 16.30 -17.99 14.44
CA GLU A 476 16.54 -16.59 14.77
C GLU A 476 15.24 -15.86 15.14
N PRO A 477 15.30 -14.90 16.09
CA PRO A 477 14.14 -14.09 16.41
C PRO A 477 13.71 -13.26 15.19
N VAL A 478 12.42 -12.94 15.13
CA VAL A 478 11.91 -12.02 14.11
C VAL A 478 12.62 -10.69 14.25
N SER A 479 13.14 -10.17 13.13
CA SER A 479 13.86 -8.91 13.03
C SER A 479 13.24 -8.03 11.95
N TYR A 480 13.81 -6.84 11.77
CA TYR A 480 13.36 -5.88 10.77
C TYR A 480 14.54 -5.25 10.03
N GLU A 481 14.30 -4.80 8.81
CA GLU A 481 15.25 -3.98 8.06
C GLU A 481 15.03 -2.51 8.43
N THR A 482 16.10 -1.82 8.80
CA THR A 482 16.03 -0.39 9.12
C THR A 482 15.65 0.40 7.86
N PRO A 483 14.55 1.18 7.89
CA PRO A 483 14.17 1.99 6.74
C PRO A 483 15.22 3.08 6.47
N PRO A 484 15.32 3.60 5.23
CA PRO A 484 16.18 4.74 4.93
C PRO A 484 15.83 5.93 5.84
N ASN A 485 16.84 6.66 6.32
CA ASN A 485 16.62 7.92 7.03
C ASN A 485 15.87 8.89 6.13
N LEU A 486 14.74 9.40 6.61
CA LEU A 486 13.95 10.39 5.88
C LEU A 486 14.42 11.78 6.23
N ASP A 487 14.87 12.52 5.21
CA ASP A 487 14.92 13.97 5.31
C ASP A 487 13.50 14.50 5.11
N LEU A 488 12.81 14.77 6.22
CA LEU A 488 11.47 15.34 6.22
C LEU A 488 11.50 16.87 6.03
N THR A 489 12.68 17.49 5.88
CA THR A 489 12.78 18.94 5.65
C THR A 489 12.38 19.28 4.22
N GLY A 490 11.49 20.27 4.05
CA GLY A 490 11.05 20.73 2.73
C GLY A 490 10.11 19.76 1.99
N MET A 491 9.48 18.79 2.68
CA MET A 491 8.44 17.98 2.07
C MET A 491 7.31 18.87 1.53
N MET A 492 6.88 18.59 0.29
CA MET A 492 5.70 19.24 -0.25
C MET A 492 4.47 18.80 0.56
N ILE A 493 3.79 19.77 1.13
CA ILE A 493 2.48 19.57 1.78
C ILE A 493 1.49 19.14 0.67
N PRO A 494 0.47 18.28 0.95
CA PRO A 494 -0.50 17.86 -0.07
C PRO A 494 -1.11 19.04 -0.83
N SER A 495 -1.71 18.84 -2.01
CA SER A 495 -2.33 19.96 -2.72
C SER A 495 -3.56 20.52 -1.95
N GLU A 496 -3.77 21.84 -1.97
CA GLU A 496 -4.96 22.48 -1.38
C GLU A 496 -6.25 21.89 -1.92
N SER A 497 -6.25 21.44 -3.18
CA SER A 497 -7.41 20.83 -3.85
C SER A 497 -7.86 19.49 -3.29
N THR A 498 -7.05 18.82 -2.46
CA THR A 498 -7.35 17.47 -1.93
C THR A 498 -7.45 17.41 -0.40
N SER A 499 -7.22 18.53 0.28
CA SER A 499 -7.17 18.64 1.74
C SER A 499 -8.14 19.71 2.25
N CYS A 500 -8.96 19.38 3.25
CA CYS A 500 -9.76 20.38 3.96
C CYS A 500 -8.96 21.14 5.04
N ARG A 501 -7.66 20.87 5.16
CA ARG A 501 -6.81 21.54 6.15
C ARG A 501 -6.18 22.79 5.54
N PRO A 502 -6.07 23.89 6.31
CA PRO A 502 -5.27 25.05 5.91
C PRO A 502 -3.86 24.56 5.60
N ILE A 503 -3.46 24.70 4.34
CA ILE A 503 -2.09 24.47 3.95
C ILE A 503 -1.39 25.77 4.24
N ILE A 504 -0.47 25.76 5.21
CA ILE A 504 0.44 26.87 5.38
C ILE A 504 1.42 26.76 4.20
N GLU A 505 0.97 27.19 3.02
CA GLU A 505 1.91 27.60 1.98
C GLU A 505 2.85 28.61 2.64
N ALA A 506 4.14 28.45 2.40
CA ALA A 506 5.09 29.52 2.66
C ALA A 506 4.59 30.76 1.91
N SER A 507 3.89 31.62 2.62
CA SER A 507 3.41 32.92 2.20
C SER A 507 4.61 33.84 2.03
N LEU A 508 5.42 33.55 1.01
CA LEU A 508 6.56 34.34 0.57
C LEU A 508 6.58 34.34 -0.96
N LYS A 509 5.47 34.79 -1.56
CA LYS A 509 5.44 35.41 -2.91
C LYS A 509 4.07 35.99 -3.33
N LYS A 510 3.17 36.29 -2.39
CA LYS A 510 2.09 37.26 -2.63
C LYS A 510 2.44 38.58 -1.97
N GLY A 511 3.33 39.31 -2.63
CA GLY A 511 3.79 40.61 -2.18
C GLY A 511 5.04 41.00 -2.95
N ILE A 512 4.83 41.65 -4.08
CA ILE A 512 5.67 42.60 -4.83
C ILE A 512 5.40 42.37 -6.32
N THR A 513 4.34 43.04 -6.81
CA THR A 513 4.41 44.01 -7.92
C THR A 513 3.03 44.65 -8.08
N LYS A 514 2.95 45.94 -7.75
CA LYS A 514 2.14 46.89 -8.50
C LYS A 514 2.98 47.38 -9.67
#